data_AF-A0A2M7WV18-F1
#
_entry.id   AF-A0A2M7WV18-F1
#
_cell.length_a   1.000
_cell.length_b   1.000
_cell.length_c   1.000
_cell.angle_alpha   90.00
_cell.angle_beta   90.00
_cell.angle_gamma   90.00
#
_symmetry.space_group_name_H-M   'P 1'
#
loop_
_entity.id
_entity.type
_entity.pdbx_description
1 polymer ?
#
loop_
_entity_poly.entity_id
_entity_poly.type
_entity_poly.pdbx_seq_one_letter_code
_entity_poly.pdbx_strand_id
1 'polypeptide(L)'
;ILCIGETLEQREKGVTNVVLAEQLAVLKGAPKNVQLTVAYEPVWAIGTGRTASTEQVTETHAFVHQELVRLGHDCRVLYGGSVNPGNAEELMSCPGVEGALVGGASLKADSFMDIVKAAAKAAS
;
A
#
# COMPACT_ATOMS: atom_id res chain seq x y z
N ILE A 1 -10.56 2.97 5.53
CA ILE A 1 -9.36 2.74 4.69
C ILE A 1 -9.67 3.28 3.31
N LEU A 2 -8.83 4.16 2.77
CA LEU A 2 -8.93 4.70 1.42
C LEU A 2 -7.96 3.92 0.52
N CYS A 3 -8.49 3.22 -0.48
CA CYS A 3 -7.66 2.50 -1.44
C CYS A 3 -7.32 3.40 -2.63
N ILE A 4 -6.06 3.37 -3.06
CA ILE A 4 -5.54 4.08 -4.22
C ILE A 4 -4.66 3.12 -5.03
N GLY A 5 -4.52 3.34 -6.33
CA GLY A 5 -3.80 2.41 -7.19
C GLY A 5 -3.89 2.76 -8.66
N GLU A 6 -2.85 2.40 -9.41
CA GLU A 6 -2.78 2.56 -10.86
C GLU A 6 -2.96 1.24 -11.61
N THR A 7 -3.54 1.32 -12.81
CA THR A 7 -3.63 0.20 -13.75
C THR A 7 -2.29 -0.09 -14.44
N LEU A 8 -2.18 -1.24 -15.11
CA LEU A 8 -0.95 -1.60 -15.84
C LEU A 8 -0.63 -0.57 -16.93
N GLU A 9 -1.66 -0.14 -17.67
CA GLU A 9 -1.52 0.87 -18.72
C GLU A 9 -1.02 2.21 -18.16
N GLN A 10 -1.54 2.63 -17.00
CA GLN A 10 -1.09 3.87 -16.34
C GLN A 10 0.37 3.75 -15.88
N ARG A 11 0.77 2.59 -15.36
CA ARG A 11 2.16 2.33 -14.98
C ARG A 11 3.11 2.33 -16.16
N GLU A 12 2.74 1.63 -17.24
CA GLU A 12 3.54 1.54 -18.47
C GLU A 12 3.70 2.91 -19.17
N LYS A 13 2.74 3.82 -18.97
CA LYS A 13 2.83 5.23 -19.41
C LYS A 13 3.66 6.12 -18.48
N GLY A 14 4.15 5.61 -17.35
CA GLY A 14 4.92 6.37 -16.37
C GLY A 14 4.08 7.41 -15.60
N VAL A 15 2.77 7.22 -15.49
CA VAL A 15 1.85 8.20 -14.84
C VAL A 15 1.36 7.76 -13.46
N THR A 16 2.00 6.77 -12.82
CA THR A 16 1.63 6.27 -11.48
C THR A 16 1.42 7.42 -10.48
N ASN A 17 2.41 8.30 -10.31
CA ASN A 17 2.33 9.39 -9.33
C ASN A 17 1.21 10.40 -9.65
N VAL A 18 0.93 10.65 -10.93
CA VAL A 18 -0.17 11.53 -11.36
C VAL A 18 -1.51 10.94 -10.94
N VAL A 19 -1.72 9.66 -11.24
CA VAL A 19 -2.95 8.93 -10.89
C VAL A 19 -3.15 8.90 -9.37
N LEU A 20 -2.11 8.58 -8.61
CA LEU A 20 -2.18 8.50 -7.15
C LEU A 20 -2.46 9.88 -6.52
N ALA A 21 -1.85 10.96 -7.03
CA ALA A 21 -2.16 12.33 -6.57
C ALA A 21 -3.61 12.73 -6.87
N GLU A 22 -4.12 12.40 -8.06
CA GLU A 22 -5.52 12.66 -8.43
C GLU A 22 -6.50 11.92 -7.50
N GLN A 23 -6.22 10.66 -7.18
CA GLN A 23 -7.03 9.87 -6.25
C GLN A 23 -6.96 10.42 -4.82
N LEU A 24 -5.78 10.86 -4.36
CA LEU A 24 -5.59 11.46 -3.03
C LEU A 24 -6.20 12.87 -2.92
N ALA A 25 -6.48 13.55 -4.03
CA ALA A 25 -7.03 14.91 -4.02
C ALA A 25 -8.41 15.02 -3.32
N VAL A 26 -9.14 13.91 -3.17
CA VAL A 26 -10.38 13.85 -2.36
C VAL A 26 -10.17 14.27 -0.90
N LEU A 27 -8.93 14.18 -0.41
CA LEU A 27 -8.54 14.55 0.95
C LEU A 27 -8.32 16.07 1.11
N LYS A 28 -8.35 16.85 0.02
CA LYS A 28 -8.20 18.31 0.07
C LYS A 28 -9.41 18.93 0.77
N GLY A 29 -9.15 19.59 1.90
CA GLY A 29 -10.21 20.19 2.72
C GLY A 29 -11.01 19.19 3.56
N ALA A 30 -10.63 17.90 3.53
CA ALA A 30 -11.23 16.90 4.42
C ALA A 30 -10.89 17.21 5.89
N PRO A 31 -11.81 16.95 6.83
CA PRO A 31 -11.56 17.17 8.26
C PRO A 31 -10.37 16.35 8.76
N LYS A 32 -9.50 16.97 9.56
CA LYS A 32 -8.26 16.36 10.06
C LYS A 32 -8.45 15.38 11.22
N ASN A 33 -9.64 15.38 11.83
CA ASN A 33 -10.01 14.49 12.92
C ASN A 33 -10.58 13.14 12.45
N VAL A 34 -10.59 12.87 11.14
CA VAL A 34 -11.05 11.59 10.60
C VAL A 34 -9.97 10.53 10.76
N GLN A 35 -10.35 9.35 11.27
CA GLN A 35 -9.44 8.21 11.32
C GLN A 35 -9.18 7.70 9.90
N LEU A 36 -8.04 8.10 9.33
CA LEU A 36 -7.62 7.76 7.98
C LEU A 36 -6.55 6.65 8.01
N THR A 37 -6.61 5.78 7.02
CA THR A 37 -5.53 4.86 6.64
C THR A 37 -5.65 4.70 5.14
N VAL A 38 -4.53 4.85 4.44
CA VAL A 38 -4.45 4.66 2.99
C VAL A 38 -3.92 3.26 2.71
N ALA A 39 -4.44 2.60 1.68
CA ALA A 39 -3.89 1.36 1.15
C ALA A 39 -3.48 1.57 -0.30
N TYR A 40 -2.19 1.39 -0.62
CA TYR A 40 -1.70 1.39 -1.98
C TYR A 40 -1.88 0.02 -2.63
N GLU A 41 -2.71 -0.05 -3.67
CA GLU A 41 -3.01 -1.25 -4.44
C GLU A 41 -2.36 -1.15 -5.83
N PRO A 42 -1.23 -1.83 -6.11
CA PRO A 42 -0.72 -1.96 -7.46
C PRO A 42 -1.68 -2.84 -8.29
N VAL A 43 -2.75 -2.26 -8.84
CA VAL A 43 -3.86 -2.99 -9.48
C VAL A 43 -3.36 -3.94 -10.57
N TRP A 44 -2.32 -3.54 -11.28
CA TRP A 44 -1.64 -4.33 -12.30
C TRP A 44 -1.01 -5.66 -11.81
N ALA A 45 -0.74 -5.77 -10.51
CA ALA A 45 -0.17 -6.95 -9.87
C ALA A 45 -1.23 -7.84 -9.17
N ILE A 46 -2.47 -7.36 -9.01
CA ILE A 46 -3.51 -8.10 -8.29
C ILE A 46 -4.06 -9.22 -9.18
N GLY A 47 -3.98 -10.48 -8.70
CA GLY A 47 -4.56 -11.63 -9.40
C GLY A 47 -3.84 -12.05 -10.69
N THR A 48 -2.72 -11.42 -11.04
CA THR A 48 -1.97 -11.69 -12.27
C THR A 48 -0.76 -12.62 -12.07
N GLY A 49 -0.46 -12.97 -10.81
CA GLY A 49 0.77 -13.68 -10.43
C GLY A 49 2.03 -12.81 -10.48
N ARG A 50 1.91 -11.56 -10.92
CA ARG A 50 2.98 -10.56 -10.83
C ARG A 50 2.99 -9.98 -9.41
N THR A 51 4.17 -9.64 -8.91
CA THR A 51 4.34 -8.96 -7.62
C THR A 51 5.16 -7.70 -7.87
N ALA A 52 4.75 -6.58 -7.28
CA ALA A 52 5.59 -5.37 -7.29
C ALA A 52 6.91 -5.67 -6.56
N SER A 53 8.03 -5.21 -7.12
CA SER A 53 9.31 -5.35 -6.41
C SER A 53 9.35 -4.46 -5.17
N THR A 54 10.19 -4.79 -4.20
CA THR A 54 10.40 -3.99 -2.98
C THR A 54 10.82 -2.55 -3.30
N GLU A 55 11.63 -2.36 -4.34
CA GLU A 55 12.00 -1.04 -4.86
C GLU A 55 10.76 -0.25 -5.32
N GLN A 56 9.91 -0.86 -6.15
CA GLN A 56 8.67 -0.23 -6.63
C GLN A 56 7.70 0.10 -5.49
N VAL A 57 7.61 -0.79 -4.50
CA VAL A 57 6.80 -0.57 -3.30
C VAL A 57 7.34 0.61 -2.49
N THR A 58 8.65 0.64 -2.25
CA THR A 58 9.31 1.70 -1.47
C THR A 58 9.17 3.06 -2.15
N GLU A 59 9.43 3.15 -3.46
CA GLU A 59 9.27 4.37 -4.24
C GLU A 59 7.84 4.91 -4.19
N THR A 60 6.85 4.01 -4.38
CA THR A 60 5.45 4.42 -4.41
C THR A 60 4.95 4.82 -3.03
N HIS A 61 5.32 4.11 -1.98
CA HIS A 61 4.99 4.49 -0.60
C HIS A 61 5.62 5.82 -0.21
N ALA A 62 6.87 6.08 -0.58
CA ALA A 62 7.53 7.36 -0.33
C ALA A 62 6.77 8.53 -0.99
N PHE A 63 6.32 8.35 -2.24
CA PHE A 63 5.49 9.33 -2.93
C PHE A 63 4.15 9.57 -2.22
N VAL A 64 3.44 8.50 -1.85
CA VAL A 64 2.14 8.60 -1.17
C VAL A 64 2.26 9.34 0.16
N HIS A 65 3.31 9.05 0.94
CA HIS A 65 3.60 9.77 2.19
C HIS A 65 3.84 11.26 1.95
N GLN A 66 4.67 11.62 0.97
CA GLN A 66 4.92 13.03 0.62
C GLN A 66 3.64 13.75 0.22
N GLU A 67 2.78 13.09 -0.56
CA GLU A 67 1.52 13.67 -1.03
C GLU A 67 0.50 13.84 0.11
N LEU A 68 0.43 12.89 1.04
CA LEU A 68 -0.40 13.00 2.24
C LEU A 68 0.05 14.18 3.12
N VAL A 69 1.34 14.33 3.35
CA VAL A 69 1.91 15.49 4.08
C VAL A 69 1.56 16.80 3.38
N ARG A 70 1.67 16.86 2.04
CA ARG A 70 1.27 18.03 1.25
C ARG A 70 -0.21 18.39 1.42
N LEU A 71 -1.07 17.38 1.53
CA LEU A 71 -2.50 17.54 1.79
C LEU A 71 -2.80 17.81 3.28
N GLY A 72 -1.79 17.77 4.16
CA GLY A 72 -1.88 18.01 5.60
C GLY A 72 -2.45 16.82 6.37
N HIS A 73 -2.26 15.60 5.89
CA HIS A 73 -2.69 14.37 6.55
C HIS A 73 -1.47 13.56 6.98
N ASP A 74 -1.54 12.99 8.18
CA ASP A 74 -0.56 12.07 8.75
C ASP A 74 -1.31 10.80 9.14
N CYS A 75 -1.10 9.74 8.37
CA CYS A 75 -1.84 8.49 8.55
C CYS A 75 -1.04 7.30 8.00
N ARG A 76 -1.38 6.11 8.50
CA ARG A 76 -0.77 4.85 8.04
C ARG A 76 -1.01 4.62 6.54
N VAL A 77 0.05 4.18 5.86
CA VAL A 77 0.02 3.72 4.46
C VAL A 77 0.32 2.22 4.41
N LEU A 78 -0.71 1.44 4.10
CA LEU A 78 -0.66 -0.01 3.96
C LEU A 78 -0.32 -0.40 2.53
N TYR A 79 0.35 -1.55 2.37
CA TYR A 79 0.47 -2.21 1.07
C TYR A 79 -0.74 -3.12 0.82
N GLY A 80 -1.46 -2.90 -0.28
CA GLY A 80 -2.67 -3.64 -0.68
C GLY A 80 -2.47 -4.58 -1.88
N GLY A 81 -1.24 -4.83 -2.30
CA GLY A 81 -0.96 -5.81 -3.35
C GLY A 81 -1.05 -7.27 -2.88
N SER A 82 -0.50 -8.18 -3.68
CA SER A 82 -0.47 -9.62 -3.33
C SER A 82 0.44 -9.90 -2.14
N VAL A 83 -0.13 -10.00 -0.94
CA VAL A 83 0.55 -10.38 0.31
C VAL A 83 0.23 -11.81 0.69
N ASN A 84 1.25 -12.59 0.99
CA ASN A 84 1.17 -13.97 1.46
C ASN A 84 2.30 -14.27 2.46
N PRO A 85 2.27 -15.40 3.18
CA PRO A 85 3.31 -15.72 4.17
C PRO A 85 4.74 -15.73 3.61
N GLY A 86 4.92 -16.04 2.33
CA GLY A 86 6.23 -16.12 1.69
C GLY A 86 6.88 -14.77 1.34
N ASN A 87 6.10 -13.69 1.27
CA ASN A 87 6.61 -12.35 0.92
C ASN A 87 6.32 -11.27 1.96
N ALA A 88 5.54 -11.58 3.01
CA ALA A 88 5.11 -10.60 4.00
C ALA A 88 6.29 -9.94 4.71
N GLU A 89 7.29 -10.70 5.18
CA GLU A 89 8.43 -10.14 5.92
C GLU A 89 9.21 -9.12 5.06
N GLU A 90 9.48 -9.48 3.81
CA GLU A 90 10.19 -8.62 2.86
C GLU A 90 9.40 -7.32 2.58
N LEU A 91 8.09 -7.44 2.30
CA LEU A 91 7.23 -6.29 2.03
C LEU A 91 7.06 -5.37 3.25
N MET A 92 6.92 -5.95 4.45
CA MET A 92 6.79 -5.17 5.70
C MET A 92 8.11 -4.51 6.12
N SER A 93 9.24 -4.97 5.58
CA SER A 93 10.56 -4.36 5.81
C SER A 93 10.85 -3.18 4.87
N CYS A 94 10.00 -2.94 3.87
CA CYS A 94 10.15 -1.79 2.97
C CYS A 94 9.92 -0.47 3.72
N PRO A 95 10.81 0.53 3.59
CA PRO A 95 10.61 1.85 4.20
C PRO A 95 9.26 2.47 3.80
N GLY A 96 8.51 2.96 4.80
CA GLY A 96 7.22 3.61 4.59
C GLY A 96 6.03 2.66 4.40
N VAL A 97 6.23 1.35 4.43
CA VAL A 97 5.15 0.35 4.51
C VAL A 97 4.77 0.16 5.98
N GLU A 98 3.55 0.52 6.35
CA GLU A 98 3.09 0.50 7.75
C GLU A 98 2.05 -0.60 8.03
N GLY A 99 2.05 -1.63 7.18
CA GLY A 99 1.18 -2.80 7.27
C GLY A 99 0.66 -3.27 5.92
N ALA A 100 -0.29 -4.21 5.94
CA ALA A 100 -0.89 -4.79 4.75
C ALA A 100 -2.42 -4.76 4.78
N LEU A 101 -3.03 -4.54 3.61
CA LEU A 101 -4.44 -4.86 3.36
C LEU A 101 -4.50 -6.21 2.63
N VAL A 102 -4.79 -7.29 3.36
CA VAL A 102 -4.62 -8.66 2.86
C VAL A 102 -5.89 -9.19 2.20
N GLY A 103 -5.78 -9.58 0.93
CA GLY A 103 -6.85 -10.22 0.15
C GLY A 103 -7.01 -11.71 0.47
N GLY A 104 -6.87 -12.59 -0.52
CA GLY A 104 -7.21 -14.02 -0.40
C GLY A 104 -6.50 -14.79 0.72
N ALA A 105 -5.28 -14.39 1.11
CA ALA A 105 -4.57 -15.01 2.23
C ALA A 105 -5.25 -14.77 3.60
N SER A 106 -6.13 -13.76 3.71
CA SER A 106 -6.93 -13.51 4.92
C SER A 106 -8.00 -14.58 5.18
N LEU A 107 -8.39 -15.34 4.15
CA LEU A 107 -9.44 -16.36 4.25
C LEU A 107 -8.95 -17.66 4.91
N LYS A 108 -7.65 -17.78 5.18
CA LYS A 108 -7.04 -18.92 5.86
C LYS A 108 -6.38 -18.44 7.15
N ALA A 109 -6.86 -18.89 8.29
CA ALA A 109 -6.41 -18.43 9.61
C ALA A 109 -4.88 -18.53 9.78
N ASP A 110 -4.30 -19.69 9.43
CA ASP A 110 -2.85 -19.90 9.54
C ASP A 110 -2.06 -18.94 8.64
N SER A 111 -2.49 -18.77 7.39
CA SER A 111 -1.84 -17.84 6.45
C SER A 111 -1.92 -16.39 6.93
N PHE A 112 -3.09 -15.96 7.41
CA PHE A 112 -3.25 -14.60 7.94
C PHE A 112 -2.41 -14.39 9.20
N MET A 113 -2.36 -15.38 10.09
CA MET A 113 -1.57 -15.31 11.32
C MET A 113 -0.07 -15.21 11.02
N ASP A 114 0.44 -15.93 10.03
CA ASP A 114 1.85 -15.85 9.65
C ASP A 114 2.21 -14.49 9.03
N ILE A 115 1.30 -13.87 8.26
CA ILE A 115 1.47 -12.49 7.78
C ILE A 115 1.53 -11.51 8.95
N VAL A 116 0.66 -11.66 9.96
CA VAL A 116 0.67 -10.81 11.16
C VAL A 116 2.00 -10.94 11.94
N LYS A 117 2.52 -12.16 12.11
CA LYS A 117 3.82 -12.39 12.75
C LYS A 117 4.96 -11.74 11.98
N ALA A 118 4.95 -11.87 10.65
CA ALA A 118 5.95 -11.25 9.79
C ALA A 118 5.94 -9.72 9.92
N ALA A 119 4.76 -9.10 9.95
CA ALA A 119 4.62 -7.66 10.18
C ALA A 119 5.12 -7.23 11.58
N ALA A 120 4.79 -8.00 12.62
CA ALA A 120 5.28 -7.72 13.98
C ALA A 120 6.81 -7.79 14.07
N LYS A 121 7.43 -8.76 13.39
CA LYS A 121 8.89 -8.92 13.32
C LYS A 121 9.55 -7.76 12.59
N ALA A 122 8.98 -7.29 11.48
CA ALA A 122 9.53 -6.17 10.71
C ALA A 122 9.40 -4.82 11.44
N ALA A 123 8.44 -4.68 12.36
CA ALA A 123 8.25 -3.49 13.19
C ALA A 123 9.12 -3.46 14.46
N SER A 124 9.92 -4.50 14.70
CA SER A 124 10.80 -4.66 15.88
C SER A 124 12.17 -4.04 15.65
#